data_AF-A0A1F3V9P2-F1
#
_entry.id   AF-A0A1F3V9P2-F1
#
_cell.length_a   1.000
_cell.length_b   1.000
_cell.length_c   1.000
_cell.angle_alpha   90.00
_cell.angle_beta   90.00
_cell.angle_gamma   90.00
#
_symmetry.space_group_name_H-M   'P 1'
#
loop_
_entity.id
_entity.type
_entity.pdbx_description
1 polymer ?
#
loop_
_entity_poly.entity_id
_entity_poly.type
_entity_poly.pdbx_seq_one_letter_code
_entity_poly.pdbx_strand_id
1 'polypeptide(L)'
;MQKHDYQHLLESEFHKRLERNTSYSLRAFALSLGLTSSAISELLSGKRKISVKKAESFVDLLDLTIEEKDRFINSVKSTKARYKKKKVIEQNNYHVSGKWPSYL
;
A
#
# COMPACT_ATOMS: atom_id res chain seq x y z
N MET A 1 3.55 -6.98 -11.53
CA MET A 1 2.45 -6.70 -10.59
C MET A 1 1.95 -5.29 -10.89
N GLN A 2 0.64 -5.06 -11.03
CA GLN A 2 0.11 -3.73 -11.35
C GLN A 2 0.34 -2.79 -10.16
N LYS A 3 1.00 -1.66 -10.40
CA LYS A 3 1.33 -0.66 -9.39
C LYS A 3 0.11 0.23 -9.15
N HIS A 4 -0.13 0.60 -7.89
CA HIS A 4 -1.25 1.47 -7.49
C HIS A 4 -0.79 2.92 -7.42
N ASP A 5 -1.70 3.88 -7.64
CA ASP A 5 -1.35 5.32 -7.64
C ASP A 5 -0.69 5.77 -6.33
N TYR A 6 -1.11 5.26 -5.16
CA TYR A 6 -0.46 5.58 -3.88
C TYR A 6 1.00 5.13 -3.82
N GLN A 7 1.37 4.06 -4.52
CA GLN A 7 2.77 3.59 -4.57
C GLN A 7 3.61 4.54 -5.42
N HIS A 8 3.07 5.03 -6.54
CA HIS A 8 3.73 6.03 -7.36
C HIS A 8 3.94 7.35 -6.59
N LEU A 9 2.96 7.77 -5.81
CA LEU A 9 3.09 8.96 -4.95
C LEU A 9 4.20 8.78 -3.89
N LEU A 10 4.27 7.62 -3.24
CA LEU A 10 5.34 7.32 -2.28
C LEU A 10 6.72 7.30 -2.92
N GLU A 11 6.84 6.73 -4.12
CA GLU A 11 8.10 6.75 -4.84
C GLU A 11 8.47 8.16 -5.28
N SER A 12 7.53 8.94 -5.81
CA SER A 12 7.79 10.32 -6.19
C SER A 12 8.30 11.12 -4.99
N GLU A 13 7.64 11.01 -3.84
CA GLU A 13 8.09 11.66 -2.60
C GLU A 13 9.47 11.18 -2.13
N PHE A 14 9.75 9.89 -2.23
CA PHE A 14 11.08 9.36 -1.93
C PHE A 14 12.15 9.96 -2.84
N HIS A 15 11.91 10.01 -4.16
CA HIS A 15 12.84 10.58 -5.13
C HIS A 15 13.03 12.08 -4.92
N LYS A 16 11.97 12.85 -4.65
CA LYS A 16 12.08 14.28 -4.30
C LYS A 16 13.01 14.51 -3.10
N ARG A 17 12.91 13.67 -2.06
CA ARG A 17 13.79 13.76 -0.88
C ARG A 17 15.22 13.32 -1.19
N LEU A 18 15.38 12.31 -2.03
CA LEU A 18 16.68 11.83 -2.52
C LEU A 18 17.39 12.87 -3.39
N GLU A 19 16.65 13.60 -4.23
CA GLU A 19 17.21 14.70 -5.04
C GLU A 19 17.72 15.86 -4.18
N ARG A 20 17.00 16.17 -3.08
CA ARG A 20 17.43 17.17 -2.09
C ARG A 20 18.62 16.70 -1.26
N ASN A 21 18.75 15.40 -1.02
CA ASN A 21 19.84 14.80 -0.25
C ASN A 21 20.19 13.44 -0.85
N THR A 22 21.27 13.36 -1.62
CA THR A 22 21.72 12.14 -2.30
C THR A 22 22.09 11.00 -1.35
N SER A 23 22.36 11.31 -0.07
CA SER A 23 22.60 10.30 0.98
C SER A 23 21.30 9.81 1.63
N TYR A 24 20.13 10.34 1.24
CA TYR A 24 18.84 9.93 1.77
C TYR A 24 18.53 8.50 1.35
N SER A 25 18.37 7.61 2.33
CA SER A 25 18.17 6.20 2.06
C SER A 25 16.70 5.80 2.17
N LEU A 26 16.36 4.65 1.58
CA LEU A 26 15.05 4.03 1.78
C LEU A 26 14.74 3.77 3.27
N ARG A 27 15.77 3.52 4.09
CA ARG A 27 15.64 3.41 5.55
C ARG A 27 15.25 4.74 6.19
N ALA A 28 15.90 5.83 5.82
CA ALA A 28 15.55 7.16 6.32
C ALA A 28 14.10 7.53 5.94
N PHE A 29 13.70 7.20 4.71
CA PHE A 29 12.33 7.37 4.27
C PHE A 29 11.33 6.55 5.09
N ALA A 30 11.61 5.26 5.31
CA ALA A 30 10.78 4.39 6.14
C ALA A 30 10.62 4.96 7.57
N LEU A 31 11.72 5.41 8.18
CA LEU A 31 11.70 6.01 9.52
C LEU A 31 10.84 7.27 9.58
N SER A 32 10.90 8.12 8.55
CA SER A 32 10.05 9.32 8.46
C SER A 32 8.55 9.01 8.40
N LEU A 33 8.18 7.81 7.97
CA LEU A 33 6.80 7.31 7.92
C LEU A 33 6.44 6.40 9.11
N GLY A 34 7.33 6.25 10.10
CA GLY A 34 7.12 5.32 11.22
C GLY A 34 7.05 3.85 10.78
N LEU A 35 7.83 3.48 9.76
CA LEU A 35 7.90 2.13 9.19
C LEU A 35 9.32 1.55 9.28
N THR A 36 9.39 0.22 9.15
CA THR A 36 10.66 -0.49 8.93
C THR A 36 11.02 -0.49 7.44
N SER A 37 12.31 -0.65 7.13
CA SER A 37 12.80 -0.75 5.74
C SER A 37 12.18 -1.92 4.96
N SER A 38 11.89 -3.04 5.65
CA SER A 38 11.17 -4.17 5.05
C SER A 38 9.72 -3.78 4.73
N ALA A 39 9.02 -3.12 5.67
CA ALA A 39 7.63 -2.72 5.45
C ALA A 39 7.47 -1.74 4.29
N ILE A 40 8.38 -0.77 4.12
CA ILE A 40 8.33 0.14 2.97
C ILE A 40 8.64 -0.59 1.66
N SER A 41 9.61 -1.52 1.65
CA SER A 41 9.95 -2.30 0.45
C SER A 41 8.78 -3.19 -0.01
N GLU A 42 8.11 -3.85 0.94
CA GLU A 42 6.89 -4.62 0.64
C GLU A 42 5.74 -3.73 0.15
N LEU A 43 5.64 -2.51 0.67
CA LEU A 43 4.62 -1.55 0.26
C LEU A 43 4.85 -1.07 -1.17
N LEU A 44 6.08 -0.68 -1.51
CA LEU A 44 6.46 -0.20 -2.84
C LEU A 44 6.37 -1.31 -3.89
N SER A 45 6.72 -2.55 -3.51
CA SER A 45 6.55 -3.72 -4.37
C SER A 45 5.11 -4.22 -4.47
N GLY A 46 4.20 -3.76 -3.59
CA GLY A 46 2.79 -4.16 -3.55
C GLY A 46 2.50 -5.50 -2.89
N LYS A 47 3.51 -6.12 -2.28
CA LYS A 47 3.34 -7.32 -1.44
C LYS A 47 2.54 -7.00 -0.19
N ARG A 48 2.69 -5.79 0.35
CA ARG A 48 1.95 -5.29 1.51
C ARG A 48 0.97 -4.21 1.08
N LYS A 49 -0.25 -4.28 1.60
CA LYS A 49 -1.26 -3.22 1.50
C LYS A 49 -1.30 -2.38 2.76
N ILE A 50 -1.63 -1.11 2.64
CA ILE A 50 -1.90 -0.22 3.77
C ILE A 50 -3.40 -0.06 4.03
N SER A 51 -3.74 0.16 5.29
CA SER A 51 -5.09 0.55 5.68
C SER A 51 -5.32 2.03 5.40
N VAL A 52 -6.59 2.43 5.27
CA VAL A 52 -6.96 3.84 5.10
C VAL A 52 -6.47 4.68 6.28
N LYS A 53 -6.64 4.21 7.52
CA LYS A 53 -6.14 4.89 8.73
C LYS A 53 -4.63 5.14 8.69
N LYS A 54 -3.85 4.17 8.18
CA LYS A 54 -2.40 4.34 8.04
C LYS A 54 -2.04 5.27 6.88
N ALA A 55 -2.82 5.25 5.81
CA ALA A 55 -2.69 6.21 4.72
C ALA A 55 -2.96 7.66 5.19
N GLU A 56 -3.96 7.86 6.04
CA GLU A 56 -4.27 9.14 6.69
C GLU A 56 -3.09 9.63 7.54
N SER A 57 -2.43 8.75 8.30
CA SER A 57 -1.22 9.16 9.03
C SER A 57 -0.03 9.51 8.11
N PHE A 58 -0.01 9.04 6.86
CA PHE A 58 1.09 9.34 5.94
C PHE A 58 0.91 10.67 5.23
N VAL A 59 -0.32 11.09 4.93
CA VAL A 59 -0.54 12.38 4.24
C VAL A 59 -0.11 13.60 5.06
N ASP A 60 0.04 13.46 6.37
CA ASP A 60 0.58 14.51 7.24
C ASP A 60 2.12 14.49 7.32
N LEU A 61 2.74 13.34 7.02
CA LEU A 61 4.19 13.14 7.04
C LEU A 61 4.84 13.30 5.66
N LEU A 62 4.03 13.20 4.61
CA LEU A 62 4.40 13.43 3.24
C LEU A 62 4.06 14.89 2.90
N ASP A 63 4.96 15.57 2.20
CA ASP A 63 4.84 17.00 1.86
C ASP A 63 3.93 17.17 0.62
N LEU A 64 2.74 16.55 0.67
CA LEU A 64 1.79 16.45 -0.43
C LEU A 64 0.85 17.65 -0.48
N THR A 65 0.48 18.07 -1.69
CA THR A 65 -0.60 19.05 -1.88
C THR A 65 -1.96 18.45 -1.51
N ILE A 66 -2.98 19.30 -1.31
CA ILE A 66 -4.33 18.85 -0.95
C ILE A 66 -4.86 17.84 -1.99
N GLU A 67 -4.63 18.10 -3.28
CA GLU A 67 -5.06 17.25 -4.37
C GLU A 67 -4.31 15.90 -4.37
N GLU A 68 -3.02 15.91 -4.05
CA GLU A 68 -2.21 14.69 -3.92
C GLU A 68 -2.63 13.85 -2.72
N LYS A 69 -2.97 14.49 -1.59
CA LYS A 69 -3.51 13.80 -0.40
C LYS A 69 -4.81 13.08 -0.73
N ASP A 70 -5.74 13.75 -1.41
CA ASP A 70 -7.01 13.14 -1.83
C ASP A 70 -6.78 11.96 -2.79
N ARG A 71 -5.90 12.14 -3.79
CA ARG A 71 -5.51 11.03 -4.70
C ARG A 71 -4.89 9.87 -3.95
N PHE A 72 -4.04 10.14 -2.97
CA PHE A 72 -3.39 9.12 -2.16
C PHE A 72 -4.41 8.30 -1.38
N ILE A 73 -5.30 8.96 -0.63
CA ILE A 73 -6.33 8.28 0.17
C ILE A 73 -7.32 7.52 -0.73
N ASN A 74 -7.75 8.10 -1.85
CA ASN A 74 -8.70 7.48 -2.76
C ASN A 74 -8.13 6.24 -3.45
N SER A 75 -6.84 6.25 -3.82
CA SER A 75 -6.19 5.07 -4.42
C SER A 75 -5.98 3.94 -3.40
N VAL A 76 -5.82 4.24 -2.11
CA VAL A 76 -5.83 3.22 -1.04
C VAL A 76 -7.24 2.64 -0.85
N LYS A 77 -8.27 3.49 -0.82
CA LYS A 77 -9.68 3.07 -0.69
C LYS A 77 -10.11 2.16 -1.86
N SER A 78 -9.75 2.52 -3.10
CA SER A 78 -10.07 1.74 -4.29
C SER A 78 -9.40 0.35 -4.28
N THR A 79 -8.17 0.27 -3.76
CA THR A 79 -7.46 -1.00 -3.58
C THR A 79 -8.14 -1.92 -2.56
N LYS A 80 -8.71 -1.34 -1.49
CA LYS A 80 -9.50 -2.06 -0.49
C LYS A 80 -10.83 -2.56 -1.07
N ALA A 81 -11.52 -1.75 -1.87
CA ALA A 81 -12.76 -2.14 -2.54
C ALA A 81 -12.54 -3.30 -3.51
N ARG A 82 -11.48 -3.24 -4.34
CA ARG A 82 -11.07 -4.34 -5.22
C ARG A 82 -10.73 -5.62 -4.45
N TYR A 83 -10.05 -5.51 -3.31
CA TYR A 83 -9.75 -6.66 -2.44
C TYR A 83 -11.02 -7.28 -1.85
N LYS A 84 -11.96 -6.46 -1.34
CA LYS A 84 -13.23 -6.95 -0.80
C LYS A 84 -14.03 -7.69 -1.88
N LYS A 85 -14.10 -7.14 -3.10
CA LYS A 85 -14.76 -7.79 -4.24
C LYS A 85 -14.10 -9.14 -4.59
N LYS A 86 -12.76 -9.21 -4.64
CA LYS A 86 -12.02 -10.46 -4.92
C LYS A 86 -12.30 -11.53 -3.86
N LYS A 87 -12.27 -11.16 -2.56
CA LYS A 87 -12.54 -12.10 -1.46
C LYS A 87 -13.97 -12.63 -1.47
N VAL A 88 -14.96 -11.79 -1.79
CA VAL A 88 -16.37 -12.22 -1.91
C VAL A 88 -16.55 -13.23 -3.05
N ILE A 89 -15.93 -13.00 -4.21
CA ILE A 89 -15.98 -13.93 -5.35
C ILE A 89 -15.31 -15.26 -5.00
N GLU A 90 -14.15 -15.22 -4.33
CA GLU A 90 -13.41 -16.41 -3.90
C GLU A 90 -14.23 -17.24 -2.90
N GLN A 91 -14.81 -16.59 -1.87
CA GLN A 91 -15.68 -17.24 -0.87
C GLN A 91 -16.91 -17.92 -1.49
N ASN A 92 -17.53 -17.30 -2.49
CA ASN A 92 -18.69 -17.88 -3.17
C ASN A 92 -18.32 -19.12 -4.01
N ASN A 93 -17.09 -19.20 -4.52
CA ASN A 93 -16.63 -20.33 -5.32
C ASN A 93 -16.31 -21.58 -4.48
N TYR A 94 -16.05 -21.45 -3.17
CA TYR A 94 -15.83 -22.62 -2.29
C TYR A 94 -17.11 -23.33 -1.87
N HIS A 95 -18.29 -22.84 -2.26
CA HIS A 95 -19.56 -23.48 -1.93
C HIS A 95 -20.06 -24.48 -2.99
N VAL A 96 -19.29 -24.72 -4.07
CA VAL A 96 -19.71 -25.60 -5.18
C VAL A 96 -18.60 -26.56 -5.62
N SER A 97 -18.00 -27.31 -4.69
CA SER A 97 -17.43 -28.63 -4.99
C SER A 97 -17.20 -29.41 -3.69
N GLY A 98 -18.16 -30.25 -3.34
CA GLY A 98 -18.04 -31.18 -2.22
C GLY A 98 -16.93 -32.20 -2.45
N LYS A 99 -15.93 -32.18 -1.55
CA LYS A 99 -15.31 -33.34 -0.89
C LYS A 99 -14.17 -32.82 -0.01
N TRP A 100 -14.31 -33.00 1.30
CA TRP A 100 -13.27 -32.71 2.28
C TRP A 100 -12.21 -33.82 2.26
N PRO A 101 -10.90 -33.51 2.34
CA PRO A 101 -9.88 -34.53 2.61
C PRO A 101 -10.01 -34.97 4.07
N SER A 102 -10.32 -36.26 4.28
CA SER A 102 -10.28 -36.89 5.61
C SER A 102 -8.83 -36.93 6.08
N TYR A 103 -8.54 -36.24 7.17
CA TYR A 103 -7.37 -36.57 7.99
C TYR A 103 -7.87 -37.51 9.08
N LEU A 104 -7.68 -38.80 8.82
CA LEU A 104 -7.51 -39.96 9.71
C LEU A 104 -7.82 -41.22 8.91
#